data_AF-A0A2A6LPY4-F1
#
_entry.id   AF-A0A2A6LPY4-F1
#
_cell.length_a   1.000
_cell.length_b   1.000
_cell.length_c   1.000
_cell.angle_alpha   90.00
_cell.angle_beta   90.00
_cell.angle_gamma   90.00
#
_symmetry.space_group_name_H-M   'P 1'
#
loop_
_entity.id
_entity.type
_entity.pdbx_description
1 polymer ?
#
loop_
_entity_poly.entity_id
_entity_poly.type
_entity_poly.pdbx_seq_one_letter_code
_entity_poly.pdbx_strand_id
1 'polypeptide(L)'
;MMRAETYAVVNLAALNLIEAISAAYYVTEEEAAARHEFRARQMLKKVAAALGYEVATAVCTDKAVDDPKEGCFSAHPGLRLVPMPHERKIEI
;
A
#
# COMPACT_ATOMS: atom_id res chain seq x y z
N MET A 1 -10.00 3.42 20.25
CA MET A 1 -11.01 2.47 19.74
C MET A 1 -11.37 2.90 18.32
N MET A 2 -11.41 1.97 17.36
CA MET A 2 -11.66 2.30 15.94
C MET A 2 -13.13 2.67 15.72
N ARG A 3 -13.40 3.73 14.96
CA ARG A 3 -14.78 4.11 14.59
C ARG A 3 -15.37 3.08 13.62
N ALA A 4 -16.65 2.77 13.76
CA ALA A 4 -17.35 1.81 12.90
C ALA A 4 -17.28 2.20 11.41
N GLU A 5 -17.36 3.50 11.11
CA GLU A 5 -17.20 4.04 9.76
C GLU A 5 -15.81 3.73 9.18
N THR A 6 -14.75 3.98 9.96
CA THR A 6 -13.38 3.65 9.57
C THR A 6 -13.24 2.15 9.32
N TYR A 7 -13.82 1.32 10.18
CA TYR A 7 -13.80 -0.14 10.02
C TYR A 7 -14.47 -0.58 8.73
N ALA A 8 -15.66 -0.05 8.42
CA ALA A 8 -16.38 -0.39 7.19
C ALA A 8 -15.60 0.02 5.93
N VAL A 9 -15.02 1.22 5.92
CA VAL A 9 -14.18 1.71 4.81
C VAL A 9 -12.95 0.83 4.63
N VAL A 10 -12.24 0.53 5.72
CA VAL A 10 -11.04 -0.32 5.69
C VAL A 10 -11.38 -1.72 5.19
N ASN A 11 -12.44 -2.35 5.72
CA ASN A 11 -12.83 -3.69 5.32
C ASN A 11 -13.21 -3.79 3.84
N LEU A 12 -14.04 -2.86 3.36
CA LEU A 12 -14.46 -2.87 1.95
C LEU A 12 -13.25 -2.67 1.04
N ALA A 13 -12.35 -1.73 1.36
CA ALA A 13 -11.14 -1.53 0.58
C ALA A 13 -10.19 -2.74 0.65
N ALA A 14 -10.09 -3.40 1.81
CA ALA A 14 -9.26 -4.59 2.00
C ALA A 14 -9.76 -5.79 1.17
N LEU A 15 -11.07 -6.03 1.11
CA LEU A 15 -11.63 -7.09 0.27
C LEU A 15 -11.32 -6.83 -1.21
N ASN A 16 -11.50 -5.58 -1.67
CA ASN A 16 -11.17 -5.18 -3.04
C ASN A 16 -9.67 -5.28 -3.33
N LEU A 17 -8.81 -5.02 -2.34
CA LEU A 17 -7.36 -5.17 -2.45
C LEU A 17 -6.98 -6.63 -2.69
N ILE A 18 -7.52 -7.56 -1.88
CA ILE A 18 -7.25 -9.00 -1.99
C ILE A 18 -7.70 -9.53 -3.36
N GLU A 19 -8.90 -9.14 -3.80
CA GLU A 19 -9.42 -9.50 -5.12
C GLU A 19 -8.49 -9.01 -6.24
N ALA A 20 -8.08 -7.75 -6.18
CA ALA A 20 -7.23 -7.15 -7.21
C ALA A 20 -5.83 -7.78 -7.26
N ILE A 21 -5.20 -8.07 -6.11
CA ILE A 21 -3.90 -8.74 -6.07
C ILE A 21 -4.02 -10.16 -6.61
N SER A 22 -5.07 -10.89 -6.23
CA SER A 22 -5.31 -12.25 -6.72
C SER A 22 -5.50 -12.27 -8.24
N ALA A 23 -6.28 -11.33 -8.78
CA ALA A 23 -6.48 -11.20 -10.22
C ALA A 23 -5.18 -10.84 -10.95
N ALA A 24 -4.36 -9.93 -10.40
CA ALA A 24 -3.07 -9.59 -10.98
C ALA A 24 -2.10 -10.78 -11.03
N TYR A 25 -2.16 -11.67 -10.03
CA TYR A 25 -1.28 -12.84 -9.94
C TYR A 25 -1.65 -13.95 -10.92
N TYR A 26 -2.95 -14.19 -11.14
CA TYR A 26 -3.41 -15.32 -11.96
C TYR A 26 -3.70 -14.98 -13.43
N VAL A 27 -3.87 -13.71 -13.78
CA VAL A 27 -4.15 -13.34 -15.18
C VAL A 27 -2.88 -13.41 -16.02
N THR A 28 -3.00 -13.93 -17.24
CA THR A 28 -1.86 -14.11 -18.16
C THR A 28 -1.64 -12.92 -19.09
N GLU A 29 -2.65 -12.08 -19.28
CA GLU A 29 -2.56 -10.87 -20.10
C GLU A 29 -1.90 -9.74 -19.31
N GLU A 30 -0.76 -9.25 -19.81
CA GLU A 30 0.06 -8.23 -19.16
C GLU A 30 -0.73 -6.94 -18.87
N GLU A 31 -1.55 -6.49 -19.83
CA GLU A 31 -2.38 -5.30 -19.63
C GLU A 31 -3.44 -5.50 -18.55
N ALA A 32 -4.03 -6.70 -18.46
CA ALA A 32 -4.99 -7.03 -17.42
C ALA A 32 -4.32 -7.06 -16.05
N ALA A 33 -3.13 -7.67 -15.97
CA ALA A 33 -2.33 -7.70 -14.75
C ALA A 33 -2.02 -6.27 -14.27
N ALA A 34 -1.55 -5.39 -15.17
CA ALA A 34 -1.23 -4.00 -14.85
C ALA A 34 -2.46 -3.21 -14.33
N ARG A 35 -3.65 -3.44 -14.90
CA ARG A 35 -4.91 -2.84 -14.40
C ARG A 35 -5.25 -3.31 -13.00
N HIS A 36 -5.12 -4.61 -12.74
CA HIS A 36 -5.38 -5.20 -11.43
C HIS A 36 -4.37 -4.72 -10.38
N GLU A 37 -3.09 -4.63 -10.71
CA GLU A 37 -2.09 -4.05 -9.84
C GLU A 37 -2.35 -2.58 -9.53
N PHE A 38 -2.77 -1.79 -10.53
CA PHE A 38 -3.14 -0.40 -10.30
C PHE A 38 -4.32 -0.31 -9.33
N ARG A 39 -5.37 -1.12 -9.53
CA ARG A 39 -6.51 -1.20 -8.60
C ARG A 39 -6.05 -1.57 -7.19
N ALA A 40 -5.17 -2.56 -7.05
CA ALA A 40 -4.60 -2.95 -5.76
C ALA A 40 -3.87 -1.77 -5.10
N ARG A 41 -3.00 -1.07 -5.82
CA ARG A 41 -2.30 0.13 -5.31
C ARG A 41 -3.26 1.21 -4.84
N GLN A 42 -4.37 1.43 -5.54
CA GLN A 42 -5.40 2.40 -5.12
C GLN A 42 -6.13 1.96 -3.85
N MET A 43 -6.47 0.68 -3.71
CA MET A 43 -7.13 0.17 -2.50
C MET A 43 -6.21 0.25 -1.28
N LEU A 44 -4.92 -0.06 -1.45
CA LEU A 44 -3.92 0.09 -0.40
C LEU A 44 -3.82 1.54 0.08
N LYS A 45 -3.82 2.51 -0.84
CA LYS A 45 -3.84 3.95 -0.49
C LYS A 45 -5.09 4.32 0.32
N LYS A 46 -6.26 3.79 -0.03
CA LYS A 46 -7.51 4.04 0.72
C LYS A 46 -7.45 3.46 2.14
N VAL A 47 -6.94 2.24 2.29
CA VAL A 47 -6.75 1.60 3.60
C VAL A 47 -5.77 2.42 4.45
N ALA A 48 -4.62 2.80 3.89
CA ALA A 48 -3.63 3.61 4.59
C ALA A 48 -4.21 4.96 5.05
N ALA A 49 -4.89 5.68 4.16
CA ALA A 49 -5.49 6.98 4.48
C ALA A 49 -6.54 6.88 5.59
N ALA A 50 -7.39 5.85 5.56
CA ALA A 50 -8.38 5.62 6.61
C ALA A 50 -7.73 5.36 7.99
N LEU A 51 -6.49 4.89 8.01
CA LEU A 51 -5.69 4.64 9.21
C LEU A 51 -4.75 5.80 9.58
N GLY A 52 -4.78 6.91 8.84
CA GLY A 52 -3.92 8.08 9.08
C GLY A 52 -2.50 7.96 8.51
N TYR A 53 -2.30 7.09 7.52
CA TYR A 53 -1.03 6.88 6.84
C TYR A 53 -1.13 7.23 5.35
N GLU A 54 0.03 7.47 4.74
CA GLU A 54 0.22 7.55 3.30
C GLU A 54 1.07 6.37 2.82
N VAL A 55 0.84 5.92 1.59
CA VAL A 55 1.67 4.90 0.94
C VAL A 55 2.76 5.58 0.13
N ALA A 56 4.00 5.48 0.59
CA ALA A 56 5.17 5.98 -0.11
C ALA A 56 5.94 4.84 -0.79
N THR A 57 6.60 5.13 -1.91
CA THR A 57 7.58 4.21 -2.50
C THR A 57 8.79 4.11 -1.60
N ALA A 58 9.07 2.91 -1.10
CA ALA A 58 10.33 2.58 -0.46
C ALA A 58 11.38 2.40 -1.57
N VAL A 59 12.30 3.35 -1.65
CA VAL A 59 13.55 3.14 -2.38
C VAL A 59 14.38 2.18 -1.54
N CYS A 60 14.69 1.00 -2.05
CA CYS A 60 15.76 0.17 -1.49
C CYS A 60 17.06 0.96 -1.65
N THR A 61 17.40 1.77 -0.66
CA THR A 61 18.78 2.18 -0.50
C THR A 61 19.50 0.97 0.04
N ASP A 62 20.32 0.33 -0.78
CA ASP A 62 21.38 -0.59 -0.35
C ASP A 62 22.31 0.16 0.62
N LYS A 63 21.86 0.36 1.85
CA LYS A 63 22.76 0.55 2.97
C LYS A 63 22.91 -0.83 3.56
N ALA A 64 23.90 -1.53 3.00
CA ALA A 64 24.51 -2.70 3.57
C ALA A 64 24.70 -2.48 5.08
N VAL A 65 23.80 -3.05 5.86
CA VAL A 65 24.13 -3.55 7.19
C VAL A 65 24.26 -5.04 6.96
N ASP A 66 25.47 -5.56 7.17
CA ASP A 66 25.86 -6.96 7.05
C ASP A 66 24.90 -7.88 7.82
N ASP A 67 23.79 -8.30 7.20
CA ASP A 67 23.00 -9.42 7.68
C ASP A 67 22.59 -10.29 6.47
N PRO A 68 23.18 -11.48 6.30
CA PRO A 68 22.94 -12.32 5.14
C PRO A 68 21.69 -13.16 5.39
N LYS A 69 20.51 -12.55 5.45
CA LYS A 69 19.25 -13.30 5.34
C LYS A 69 18.27 -12.59 4.41
N GLU A 70 18.18 -13.18 3.22
CA GLU A 70 17.10 -13.06 2.25
C GLU A 70 16.95 -11.67 1.61
N GLY A 71 17.84 -11.41 0.65
CA GLY A 71 17.63 -10.37 -0.35
C GLY A 71 16.33 -10.60 -1.09
N CYS A 72 15.29 -9.84 -0.72
CA CYS A 72 14.10 -9.68 -1.54
C CYS A 72 14.47 -8.71 -2.69
N PHE A 73 15.10 -9.25 -3.73
CA PHE A 73 15.37 -8.53 -4.97
C PHE A 73 14.06 -8.38 -5.77
N SER A 74 13.15 -7.57 -5.26
CA SER A 74 12.05 -7.05 -6.06
C SER A 74 12.62 -6.00 -7.01
N ALA A 75 12.49 -6.22 -8.32
CA ALA A 75 12.78 -5.20 -9.34
C ALA A 75 11.87 -3.96 -9.22
N HIS A 76 10.84 -4.03 -8.37
CA HIS A 76 9.94 -2.94 -8.07
C HIS A 76 10.30 -2.27 -6.74
N PRO A 77 10.29 -0.93 -6.66
CA PRO A 77 10.41 -0.22 -5.39
C PRO A 77 9.37 -0.75 -4.42
N GLY A 78 9.78 -1.11 -3.20
CA GLY A 78 8.87 -1.53 -2.16
C GLY A 78 7.86 -0.44 -1.80
N LEU A 79 6.90 -0.74 -0.95
CA LEU A 79 5.96 0.26 -0.41
C LEU A 79 6.15 0.35 1.10
N ARG A 80 6.07 1.57 1.64
CA ARG A 80 6.07 1.83 3.08
C ARG A 80 4.89 2.71 3.48
N LEU A 81 4.37 2.49 4.69
CA LEU A 81 3.40 3.38 5.30
C LEU A 81 4.15 4.50 6.03
N VAL A 82 3.81 5.75 5.73
CA VAL A 82 4.32 6.92 6.44
C VAL A 82 3.17 7.62 7.16
N PRO A 83 3.33 8.09 8.40
CA PRO A 83 2.28 8.85 9.08
C PRO A 83 1.92 10.11 8.28
N MET A 84 0.63 10.39 8.12
CA MET A 84 0.19 11.66 7.54
C MET A 84 0.63 12.82 8.44
N PRO A 85 1.08 13.96 7.89
CA PRO A 85 1.36 15.15 8.68
C PRO A 85 0.07 15.58 9.38
N HIS A 86 0.10 15.71 10.71
CA HIS A 86 -0.97 16.35 11.45
C HIS A 86 -1.12 17.79 10.93
N GLU A 87 -2.33 18.15 10.48
CA GLU A 87 -2.63 19.52 10.04
C GLU A 87 -2.08 20.51 11.07
N ARG A 88 -1.16 21.38 10.64
CA ARG A 88 -0.80 22.56 11.42
C ARG A 88 -2.10 23.34 11.57
N LYS A 89 -2.60 23.46 12.81
CA LYS A 89 -3.63 24.45 13.13
C LYS A 89 -3.13 25.78 12.57
N ILE A 90 -3.82 26.30 11.56
CA ILE A 90 -3.67 27.69 11.16
C ILE A 90 -4.29 28.47 12.32
N GLU A 91 -3.45 29.04 13.19
CA GLU A 91 -3.88 30.07 14.12
C GLU A 91 -4.28 31.29 13.26
N ILE A 92 -5.54 31.71 13.42
CA ILE A 92 -6.08 32.95 12.85
C ILE A 92 -5.80 34.08 13.83
#